data_AF-A0A843H0D8-F1
#
_entry.id   AF-A0A843H0D8-F1
#
_cell.length_a   1.000
_cell.length_b   1.000
_cell.length_c   1.000
_cell.angle_alpha   90.00
_cell.angle_beta   90.00
_cell.angle_gamma   90.00
#
_symmetry.space_group_name_H-M   'P 1'
#
loop_
_entity.id
_entity.type
_entity.pdbx_description
1 polymer ?
#
loop_
_entity_poly.entity_id
_entity_poly.type
_entity_poly.pdbx_seq_one_letter_code
_entity_poly.pdbx_strand_id
1 'polypeptide(L)' 'WGIADTKEPEETEIVLMEKVPKELWVDLNDLMVQFGQTICRPIGPQCDKCPLTDLCGYDSSKLDD' A
#
# COMPACT_ATOMS: atom_id res chain seq x y z
N TRP A 1 4.80 4.38 -8.89
CA TRP A 1 4.14 3.15 -9.42
C TRP A 1 3.38 2.51 -8.26
N GLY A 2 2.08 2.24 -8.40
CA GLY A 2 1.18 1.91 -7.28
C GLY A 2 -0.18 2.60 -7.40
N ILE A 3 -1.03 2.52 -6.37
CA ILE A 3 -2.39 3.09 -6.39
C ILE A 3 -2.44 4.62 -6.18
N ALA A 4 -1.38 5.20 -5.64
CA ALA A 4 -1.14 6.63 -5.49
C ALA A 4 0.35 6.94 -5.69
N ASP A 5 0.68 8.13 -6.20
CA ASP A 5 2.05 8.61 -6.42
C ASP A 5 2.13 10.08 -6.00
N THR A 6 2.28 10.27 -4.69
CA THR A 6 2.12 11.53 -3.97
C THR A 6 3.20 11.62 -2.89
N LYS A 7 3.49 12.84 -2.43
CA LYS A 7 4.51 13.05 -1.38
C LYS A 7 3.90 13.28 -0.02
N GLU A 8 2.75 13.95 0.01
CA GLU A 8 2.06 14.30 1.25
C GLU A 8 0.88 13.35 1.52
N PRO A 9 0.59 13.01 2.78
CA PRO A 9 -0.55 12.17 3.15
C PRO A 9 -1.90 12.69 2.64
N GLU A 10 -2.11 14.00 2.70
CA GLU A 10 -3.38 14.64 2.29
C GLU A 10 -3.60 14.50 0.78
N GLU A 11 -2.53 14.64 -0.02
CA GLU A 11 -2.59 14.39 -1.47
C GLU A 11 -2.90 12.93 -1.76
N THR A 12 -2.33 12.02 -0.97
CA THR A 12 -2.56 10.57 -1.10
C THR A 12 -4.04 10.23 -0.86
N GLU A 13 -4.65 10.81 0.18
CA GLU A 13 -6.06 10.61 0.50
C GLU A 13 -6.97 11.05 -0.66
N ILE A 14 -6.72 12.22 -1.23
CA ILE A 14 -7.48 12.75 -2.39
C ILE A 14 -7.42 11.78 -3.57
N VAL A 15 -6.21 11.32 -3.93
CA VAL A 15 -6.02 10.39 -5.06
C VAL A 15 -6.74 9.06 -4.84
N LEU A 16 -6.77 8.55 -3.60
CA LEU A 16 -7.49 7.33 -3.25
C LEU A 16 -9.01 7.52 -3.34
N MET A 17 -9.52 8.64 -2.84
CA MET A 17 -10.95 8.98 -2.89
C MET A 17 -11.48 9.12 -4.33
N GLU A 18 -10.66 9.55 -5.28
CA GLU A 18 -11.01 9.63 -6.70
C GLU A 18 -11.09 8.26 -7.39
N LYS A 19 -10.34 7.27 -6.89
CA LYS A 19 -10.23 5.93 -7.50
C LYS A 19 -11.22 4.92 -6.92
N VAL A 20 -11.77 5.18 -5.74
CA VAL A 20 -12.55 4.22 -4.96
C VAL A 20 -13.91 4.81 -4.57
N PRO A 21 -15.02 4.05 -4.72
CA PRO A 21 -16.34 4.48 -4.27
C PRO A 21 -16.36 4.91 -2.80
N LYS A 22 -17.15 5.95 -2.48
CA LYS A 22 -17.20 6.57 -1.17
C LYS A 22 -17.55 5.61 -0.04
N GLU A 23 -18.42 4.65 -0.33
CA GLU A 23 -18.84 3.61 0.60
C GLU A 23 -17.70 2.69 1.06
N LEU A 24 -16.59 2.62 0.32
CA LEU A 24 -15.45 1.76 0.63
C LEU A 24 -14.29 2.51 1.31
N TRP A 25 -14.36 3.82 1.52
CA TRP A 25 -13.21 4.59 2.01
C TRP A 25 -12.72 4.14 3.39
N VAL A 26 -13.65 3.89 4.33
CA VAL A 26 -13.31 3.43 5.68
C VAL A 26 -12.67 2.04 5.64
N ASP A 27 -13.32 1.10 4.94
CA ASP A 27 -12.82 -0.27 4.82
C ASP A 27 -11.46 -0.33 4.12
N LEU A 28 -11.28 0.47 3.06
CA LEU A 28 -10.00 0.57 2.36
C LEU A 28 -8.90 1.06 3.30
N ASN A 29 -9.16 2.13 4.06
CA ASN A 29 -8.17 2.67 4.99
C ASN A 29 -7.79 1.63 6.05
N ASP A 30 -8.78 0.96 6.66
CA ASP A 30 -8.53 -0.09 7.65
C ASP A 30 -7.71 -1.25 7.07
N LEU A 31 -8.02 -1.69 5.85
CA LEU A 31 -7.26 -2.71 5.13
C LEU A 31 -5.83 -2.25 4.84
N MET A 32 -5.64 -1.02 4.36
CA MET A 32 -4.31 -0.47 4.05
C MET A 32 -3.45 -0.35 5.30
N VAL A 33 -4.01 0.13 6.42
CA VAL A 33 -3.31 0.23 7.70
C VAL A 33 -2.90 -1.15 8.21
N GLN A 34 -3.83 -2.10 8.26
CA GLN A 34 -3.54 -3.47 8.71
C GLN A 34 -2.50 -4.16 7.80
N PHE A 35 -2.62 -3.97 6.49
CA PHE A 35 -1.69 -4.51 5.51
C PHE A 35 -0.27 -3.94 5.70
N GLY A 36 -0.13 -2.63 5.91
CA GLY A 36 1.15 -1.97 6.20
C GLY A 36 1.76 -2.38 7.54
N GLN A 37 0.95 -2.71 8.54
CA GLN A 37 1.44 -3.17 9.84
C GLN A 37 1.87 -4.64 9.86
N THR A 38 1.28 -5.48 9.00
CA THR A 38 1.44 -6.95 9.07
C THR A 38 2.24 -7.54 7.92
N ILE A 39 2.02 -7.08 6.68
CA ILE A 39 2.64 -7.62 5.45
C ILE A 39 3.62 -6.62 4.85
N CYS A 40 3.15 -5.46 4.38
CA CYS A 40 3.99 -4.44 3.71
C CYS A 40 4.61 -3.49 4.74
N ARG A 41 5.37 -4.07 5.67
CA ARG A 41 5.99 -3.36 6.79
C ARG A 41 7.10 -2.42 6.32
N PRO A 42 7.33 -1.29 7.01
CA PRO A 42 8.41 -0.36 6.66
C PRO A 42 9.80 -0.99 6.79
N ILE A 43 9.94 -2.00 7.65
CA ILE A 43 11.17 -2.77 7.82
C ILE A 43 10.82 -4.25 7.63
N GLY A 44 11.53 -4.92 6.72
CA GLY A 44 11.31 -6.34 6.41
C GLY A 44 9.87 -6.64 5.96
N PRO A 45 9.38 -6.08 4.85
CA PRO A 45 8.08 -6.48 4.29
C PRO A 45 8.08 -7.97 3.94
N GLN A 46 6.95 -8.64 4.17
CA GLN A 46 6.77 -10.07 3.89
C GLN A 46 6.32 -10.29 2.44
N CYS A 47 7.19 -9.93 1.48
CA CYS A 47 6.89 -10.02 0.04
C CYS A 47 6.59 -11.47 -0.43
N ASP A 48 7.14 -12.47 0.25
CA ASP A 48 6.86 -13.89 0.03
C ASP A 48 5.40 -14.29 0.32
N LYS A 49 4.73 -13.55 1.22
CA LYS A 49 3.34 -13.78 1.62
C LYS A 49 2.39 -12.70 1.10
N CYS A 50 2.92 -11.71 0.39
CA CYS A 50 2.13 -10.59 -0.09
C CYS A 50 1.26 -11.04 -1.28
N PRO A 51 -0.07 -10.89 -1.22
CA PRO A 51 -0.95 -11.30 -2.32
C PRO A 51 -0.86 -10.35 -3.54
N LEU A 52 -0.13 -9.24 -3.41
CA LEU A 52 0.03 -8.23 -4.44
C LEU A 52 1.39 -8.30 -5.13
N THR A 53 2.25 -9.27 -4.81
CA THR A 53 3.64 -9.32 -5.30
C THR A 53 3.75 -9.27 -6.82
N ASP A 54 2.93 -10.03 -7.54
CA ASP A 54 2.97 -10.03 -9.02
C ASP A 54 2.51 -8.71 -9.64
N LEU A 55 1.75 -7.93 -8.88
CA LEU A 55 1.31 -6.60 -9.24
C LEU A 55 2.21 -5.52 -8.64
N CYS A 56 3.26 -5.89 -7.89
CA CYS A 56 4.12 -5.00 -7.10
C CYS A 56 5.51 -4.79 -7.73
N GLY A 57 5.76 -3.67 -8.39
CA GLY A 57 7.09 -3.16 -8.74
C GLY A 57 7.91 -2.58 -7.57
N TYR A 58 7.59 -2.88 -6.30
CA TYR A 58 8.55 -2.67 -5.22
C TYR A 58 9.69 -3.68 -5.39
N ASP A 59 10.92 -3.17 -5.46
CA ASP A 59 12.10 -4.01 -5.62
C ASP A 59 12.50 -4.63 -4.27
N SER A 60 12.14 -5.91 -4.08
CA SER A 60 12.39 -6.64 -2.84
C SER A 60 13.84 -7.07 -2.66
N SER A 61 14.71 -6.99 -3.68
CA SER A 61 16.13 -7.35 -3.53
C SER A 61 16.93 -6.34 -2.71
N LYS A 62 16.30 -5.24 -2.26
CA LYS A 62 16.88 -4.22 -1.39
C LYS A 62 16.73 -4.54 0.11
N LEU A 63 16.22 -5.72 0.43
CA LEU A 63 15.94 -6.15 1.81
C LEU A 63 17.03 -7.03 2.41
N ASP A 64 18.02 -7.42 1.61
CA ASP A 64 19.11 -8.33 1.98
C ASP A 64 20.37 -7.61 2.53
N ASP A 65 20.31 -6.28 2.73
CA ASP A 65 21.39 -5.44 3.29
C ASP A 65 21.14 -5.01 4.75
#